data_AF-A0A843YXF2-F1
#
_entry.id   AF-A0A843YXF2-F1
#
_cell.length_a   1.000
_cell.length_b   1.000
_cell.length_c   1.000
_cell.angle_alpha   90.00
_cell.angle_beta   90.00
_cell.angle_gamma   90.00
#
_symmetry.space_group_name_H-M   'P 1'
#
loop_
_entity.id
_entity.type
_entity.pdbx_description
1 polymer ?
#
loop_
_entity_poly.entity_id
_entity_poly.type
_entity_poly.pdbx_seq_one_letter_code
_entity_poly.pdbx_strand_id
1 'polypeptide(L)'
;MVKNSTTEYTFIKAQIDLVIHNIVSNKYNEELTYYDVLWLPDYLTNPDSKELWQSFQDNLEKISFIAMNTGLPNPNADVDLVIVKMSSGEINPNAIKYFEVGKRKDYLAMQYPHIMDKDNDTLFNSWDEANNSYNSKETSATV
;
A
#
# COMPACT_ATOMS: atom_id res chain seq x y z
N MET A 1 -11.31 -14.81 -11.87
CA MET A 1 -10.37 -15.95 -11.92
C MET A 1 -9.43 -15.82 -10.74
N VAL A 2 -9.22 -16.86 -9.94
CA VAL A 2 -8.25 -16.83 -8.83
C VAL A 2 -6.85 -16.73 -9.43
N LYS A 3 -6.14 -15.64 -9.17
CA LYS A 3 -4.77 -15.42 -9.64
C LYS A 3 -3.80 -16.25 -8.79
N ASN A 4 -2.63 -16.58 -9.33
CA ASN A 4 -1.58 -17.27 -8.58
C ASN A 4 -1.25 -16.48 -7.29
N SER A 5 -1.17 -17.17 -6.15
CA SER A 5 -0.94 -16.58 -4.83
C SER A 5 0.34 -15.73 -4.76
N THR A 6 1.39 -16.13 -5.45
CA THR A 6 2.66 -15.39 -5.53
C THR A 6 2.51 -14.11 -6.36
N THR A 7 1.72 -14.15 -7.43
CA THR A 7 1.44 -12.98 -8.27
C THR A 7 0.57 -11.98 -7.52
N GLU A 8 -0.45 -12.43 -6.78
CA GLU A 8 -1.27 -11.59 -5.88
C GLU A 8 -0.40 -10.90 -4.82
N TYR A 9 0.43 -11.67 -4.12
CA TYR A 9 1.32 -11.14 -3.08
C TYR A 9 2.28 -10.09 -3.64
N THR A 10 2.95 -10.40 -4.74
CA THR A 10 3.94 -9.49 -5.37
C THR A 10 3.28 -8.19 -5.84
N PHE A 11 2.08 -8.28 -6.40
CA PHE A 11 1.30 -7.13 -6.83
C PHE A 11 0.93 -6.20 -5.67
N ILE A 12 0.40 -6.76 -4.57
CA ILE A 12 0.03 -5.99 -3.38
C ILE A 12 1.29 -5.38 -2.73
N LYS A 13 2.36 -6.16 -2.61
CA LYS A 13 3.62 -5.73 -2.00
C LYS A 13 4.25 -4.55 -2.75
N ALA A 14 4.30 -4.60 -4.08
CA ALA A 14 4.93 -3.53 -4.86
C ALA A 14 4.17 -2.19 -4.74
N GLN A 15 2.84 -2.23 -4.63
CA GLN A 15 2.02 -1.05 -4.34
C GLN A 15 2.30 -0.50 -2.93
N ILE A 16 2.33 -1.37 -1.92
CA ILE A 16 2.66 -0.98 -0.53
C ILE A 16 4.04 -0.34 -0.45
N ASP A 17 5.06 -0.96 -1.07
CA ASP A 17 6.42 -0.43 -1.05
C ASP A 17 6.48 1.00 -1.63
N LEU A 18 5.75 1.27 -2.72
CA LEU A 18 5.64 2.62 -3.30
C LEU A 18 4.95 3.61 -2.35
N VAL A 19 3.82 3.23 -1.75
CA VAL A 19 3.09 4.08 -0.80
C VAL A 19 3.96 4.44 0.39
N ILE A 20 4.62 3.46 1.01
CA ILE A 20 5.49 3.73 2.16
C ILE A 20 6.66 4.63 1.76
N HIS A 21 7.29 4.38 0.60
CA HIS A 21 8.35 5.24 0.09
C HIS A 21 7.86 6.69 -0.12
N ASN A 22 6.65 6.88 -0.67
CA ASN A 22 6.07 8.20 -0.88
C ASN A 22 5.78 8.93 0.44
N ILE A 23 5.32 8.21 1.48
CA ILE A 23 5.11 8.76 2.83
C ILE A 23 6.45 9.16 3.46
N VAL A 24 7.46 8.29 3.39
CA VAL A 24 8.79 8.51 3.99
C VAL A 24 9.55 9.63 3.31
N SER A 25 9.46 9.71 1.99
CA SER A 25 10.09 10.76 1.19
C SER A 25 9.35 12.10 1.24
N ASN A 26 8.22 12.15 1.97
CA ASN A 26 7.33 13.31 2.06
C ASN A 26 6.99 13.90 0.68
N LYS A 27 6.70 13.02 -0.29
CA LYS A 27 6.55 13.39 -1.71
C LYS A 27 5.38 14.36 -1.95
N TYR A 28 4.37 14.35 -1.08
CA TYR A 28 3.14 15.12 -1.22
C TYR A 28 3.01 16.21 -0.15
N ASN A 29 2.45 17.36 -0.55
CA ASN A 29 2.23 18.50 0.34
C ASN A 29 1.36 18.10 1.55
N GLU A 30 1.76 18.54 2.75
CA GLU A 30 1.11 18.24 4.02
C GLU A 30 -0.32 18.81 4.14
N GLU A 31 -0.71 19.71 3.24
CA GLU A 31 -2.09 20.21 3.13
C GLU A 31 -3.05 19.23 2.42
N LEU A 32 -2.53 18.23 1.68
CA LEU A 32 -3.36 17.29 0.93
C LEU A 32 -3.89 16.17 1.85
N THR A 33 -5.21 16.01 1.92
CA THR A 33 -5.88 14.91 2.63
C THR A 33 -5.62 13.55 1.96
N TYR A 34 -5.32 13.56 0.66
CA TYR A 34 -5.06 12.40 -0.19
C TYR A 34 -3.54 12.21 -0.40
N TYR A 35 -3.04 10.99 -0.23
CA TYR A 35 -1.63 10.65 -0.34
C TYR A 35 -1.31 9.69 -1.47
N ASP A 36 -2.12 8.67 -1.71
CA ASP A 36 -1.86 7.70 -2.78
C ASP A 36 -3.12 6.89 -3.15
N VAL A 37 -3.05 6.17 -4.26
CA VAL A 37 -4.05 5.17 -4.66
C VAL A 37 -3.42 3.78 -4.72
N LEU A 38 -4.18 2.79 -4.28
CA LEU A 38 -3.80 1.39 -4.38
C LEU A 38 -5.00 0.53 -4.73
N TRP A 39 -4.71 -0.58 -5.39
CA TRP A 39 -5.69 -1.51 -5.93
C TRP A 39 -5.61 -2.82 -5.17
N LEU A 40 -6.76 -3.29 -4.69
CA LEU A 40 -6.89 -4.60 -4.07
C LEU A 40 -7.82 -5.51 -4.88
N PRO A 41 -7.53 -6.82 -4.92
CA PRO A 41 -8.50 -7.83 -5.33
C PRO A 41 -9.71 -7.82 -4.39
N ASP A 42 -10.90 -8.12 -4.93
CA ASP A 42 -12.16 -8.19 -4.16
C ASP A 42 -12.11 -9.19 -2.99
N TYR A 43 -11.31 -10.24 -3.15
CA TYR A 43 -11.11 -11.25 -2.13
C TYR A 43 -9.68 -11.77 -2.16
N LEU A 44 -8.93 -11.45 -1.10
CA LEU A 44 -7.62 -12.05 -0.87
C LEU A 44 -7.82 -13.52 -0.53
N THR A 45 -7.26 -14.41 -1.35
CA THR A 45 -7.32 -15.86 -1.10
C THR A 45 -6.06 -16.36 -0.42
N ASN A 46 -4.93 -15.70 -0.66
CA ASN A 46 -3.64 -16.07 -0.11
C ASN A 46 -3.49 -15.57 1.35
N PRO A 47 -3.20 -16.45 2.33
CA PRO A 47 -2.91 -16.06 3.71
C PRO A 47 -1.80 -15.01 3.84
N ASP A 48 -0.73 -15.13 3.06
CA ASP A 48 0.40 -14.19 3.10
C ASP A 48 -0.01 -12.81 2.60
N SER A 49 -0.93 -12.75 1.63
CA SER A 49 -1.47 -11.49 1.12
C SER A 49 -2.42 -10.84 2.13
N LYS A 50 -3.20 -11.64 2.86
CA LYS A 50 -4.05 -11.16 3.96
C LYS A 50 -3.20 -10.59 5.10
N GLU A 51 -2.15 -11.30 5.50
CA GLU A 51 -1.24 -10.85 6.55
C GLU A 51 -0.49 -9.59 6.14
N LEU A 52 0.02 -9.54 4.90
CA LEU A 52 0.65 -8.36 4.33
C LEU A 52 -0.28 -7.14 4.35
N TRP A 53 -1.52 -7.33 3.89
CA TRP A 53 -2.52 -6.26 3.86
C TRP A 53 -2.89 -5.79 5.27
N GLN A 54 -3.17 -6.70 6.20
CA GLN A 54 -3.49 -6.35 7.59
C GLN A 54 -2.33 -5.61 8.25
N SER A 55 -1.10 -6.11 8.09
CA SER A 55 0.10 -5.47 8.63
C SER A 55 0.25 -4.05 8.09
N PHE A 56 0.00 -3.83 6.80
CA PHE A 56 0.03 -2.50 6.21
C PHE A 56 -1.04 -1.59 6.79
N GLN A 57 -2.29 -2.06 6.99
CA GLN A 57 -3.34 -1.27 7.63
C GLN A 57 -2.96 -0.87 9.07
N ASP A 58 -2.45 -1.80 9.86
CA ASP A 58 -2.01 -1.53 11.24
C ASP A 58 -0.89 -0.48 11.27
N ASN A 59 0.06 -0.58 10.34
CA ASN A 59 1.14 0.39 10.18
C ASN A 59 0.63 1.77 9.79
N LEU A 60 -0.34 1.87 8.86
CA LEU A 60 -0.98 3.12 8.49
C LEU A 60 -1.70 3.76 9.68
N GLU A 61 -2.50 3.00 10.41
CA GLU A 61 -3.19 3.50 11.61
C GLU A 61 -2.19 4.02 12.65
N LYS A 62 -1.06 3.31 12.83
CA LYS A 62 0.02 3.72 13.73
C LYS A 62 0.63 5.07 13.36
N ILE A 63 0.58 5.48 12.10
CA ILE A 63 1.07 6.78 11.62
C ILE A 63 -0.05 7.79 11.32
N SER A 64 -1.28 7.54 11.77
CA SER A 64 -2.48 8.37 11.53
C SER A 64 -2.89 8.46 10.06
N PHE A 65 -2.77 7.37 9.32
CA PHE A 65 -3.30 7.20 7.96
C PHE A 65 -4.28 6.04 7.92
N ILE A 66 -5.15 6.03 6.92
CA ILE A 66 -6.07 4.93 6.65
C ILE A 66 -6.22 4.73 5.14
N ALA A 67 -6.41 3.48 4.73
CA ALA A 67 -6.84 3.14 3.38
C ALA A 67 -8.37 3.07 3.33
N MET A 68 -9.00 3.90 2.51
CA MET A 68 -10.45 3.96 2.37
C MET A 68 -10.86 3.59 0.95
N ASN A 69 -11.93 2.82 0.81
CA ASN A 69 -12.53 2.55 -0.49
C ASN A 69 -13.23 3.81 -1.02
N THR A 70 -12.93 4.18 -2.26
CA THR A 70 -13.56 5.32 -2.94
C THR A 70 -15.02 5.06 -3.30
N GLY A 71 -15.44 3.79 -3.33
CA GLY A 71 -16.76 3.37 -3.80
C GLY A 71 -16.94 3.52 -5.32
N LEU A 72 -15.88 3.84 -6.05
CA LEU A 72 -15.91 4.03 -7.49
C LEU A 72 -15.48 2.74 -8.22
N PRO A 73 -16.23 2.30 -9.24
CA PRO A 73 -15.83 1.15 -10.04
C PRO A 73 -14.57 1.47 -10.86
N ASN A 74 -13.54 0.63 -10.72
CA ASN A 74 -12.28 0.77 -11.46
C ASN A 74 -12.13 -0.42 -12.44
N PRO A 75 -11.93 -0.20 -13.74
CA PRO A 75 -11.78 -1.30 -14.70
C PRO A 75 -10.50 -2.12 -14.53
N ASN A 76 -9.52 -1.60 -13.78
CA ASN A 76 -8.21 -2.20 -13.54
C ASN A 76 -8.05 -2.77 -12.11
N ALA A 77 -9.06 -2.60 -11.25
CA ALA A 77 -9.02 -3.00 -9.86
C ALA A 77 -10.43 -3.29 -9.35
N ASP A 78 -10.61 -4.40 -8.64
CA ASP A 78 -11.93 -4.69 -8.08
C ASP A 78 -12.25 -3.73 -6.91
N VAL A 79 -11.22 -3.31 -6.15
CA VAL A 79 -11.32 -2.28 -5.10
C VAL A 79 -10.29 -1.18 -5.32
N ASP A 80 -10.77 0.06 -5.48
CA ASP A 80 -9.93 1.26 -5.58
C ASP A 80 -9.86 1.97 -4.21
N LEU A 81 -8.68 1.91 -3.59
CA LEU A 81 -8.42 2.46 -2.27
C LEU A 81 -7.60 3.74 -2.35
N VAL A 82 -7.96 4.70 -1.50
CA VAL A 82 -7.21 5.94 -1.30
C VAL A 82 -6.60 5.96 0.08
N ILE A 83 -5.34 6.39 0.15
CA ILE A 83 -4.65 6.64 1.41
C ILE A 83 -4.93 8.06 1.84
N VAL A 84 -5.54 8.20 3.03
CA VAL A 84 -5.91 9.50 3.59
C VAL A 84 -5.41 9.69 5.01
N LYS A 85 -5.22 10.94 5.41
CA LYS A 85 -4.87 11.31 6.79
C LYS A 85 -6.08 11.18 7.68
N MET A 86 -5.90 10.59 8.86
CA MET A 86 -6.93 10.55 9.89
C MET A 86 -7.04 11.92 10.59
N SER A 87 -8.27 12.36 10.83
CA SER A 87 -8.54 13.58 11.59
C SER A 87 -8.18 13.38 13.07
N SER A 88 -7.73 14.43 13.76
CA SER A 88 -7.23 14.34 15.16
C SER A 88 -8.22 13.77 16.18
N GLY A 89 -9.52 13.75 15.87
CA GLY A 89 -10.57 13.18 16.72
C GLY A 89 -10.74 11.67 16.60
N GLU A 90 -10.19 11.04 15.57
CA GLU A 90 -10.31 9.59 15.28
C GLU A 90 -9.01 8.83 15.54
N ILE A 91 -7.97 9.52 16.02
CA ILE A 91 -6.64 8.98 16.17
C ILE A 91 -6.56 8.10 17.43
N ASN A 92 -6.09 6.87 17.27
CA ASN A 92 -5.66 6.02 18.39
C ASN A 92 -4.71 6.82 19.29
N PRO A 93 -4.91 6.90 20.62
CA PRO A 93 -4.09 7.70 21.52
C PRO A 93 -2.57 7.45 21.42
N ASN A 94 -2.18 6.26 20.93
CA ASN A 94 -0.80 5.83 20.76
C ASN A 94 -0.26 5.98 19.32
N ALA A 95 -1.02 6.55 18.38
CA ALA A 95 -0.57 6.77 17.01
C ALA A 95 0.31 8.01 16.91
N ILE A 96 1.27 7.95 15.98
CA ILE A 96 2.16 9.06 15.62
C ILE A 96 1.32 10.04 14.82
N LYS A 97 1.29 11.32 15.25
CA LYS A 97 0.45 12.31 14.58
C LYS A 97 0.99 12.59 13.18
N TYR A 98 0.11 12.90 12.23
CA TYR A 98 0.50 13.09 10.83
C TYR A 98 1.54 14.20 10.64
N PHE A 99 1.54 15.26 11.46
CA PHE A 99 2.53 16.35 11.37
C PHE A 99 3.89 15.98 11.99
N GLU A 100 4.02 14.84 12.67
CA GLU A 100 5.29 14.38 13.25
C GLU A 100 6.11 13.60 12.20
N VAL A 101 6.50 14.28 11.11
CA VAL A 101 7.17 13.68 9.93
C VAL A 101 8.37 12.81 10.31
N GLY A 102 9.26 13.31 11.19
CA GLY A 102 10.45 12.57 11.63
C GLY A 102 10.10 11.25 12.31
N LYS A 103 9.14 11.25 13.25
CA LYS A 103 8.71 10.04 13.95
C LYS A 103 8.07 9.03 13.01
N ARG A 104 7.28 9.49 12.03
CA ARG A 104 6.68 8.60 11.01
C ARG A 104 7.77 7.95 10.16
N LYS A 105 8.74 8.73 9.70
CA LYS A 105 9.88 8.23 8.93
C LYS A 105 10.67 7.18 9.70
N ASP A 106 11.03 7.48 10.95
CA ASP A 106 11.80 6.54 11.78
C ASP A 106 11.04 5.24 12.02
N TYR A 107 9.74 5.34 12.33
CA TYR A 107 8.88 4.16 12.49
C TYR A 107 8.81 3.32 11.21
N LEU A 108 8.49 3.94 10.07
CA LEU A 108 8.39 3.23 8.79
C LEU A 108 9.72 2.64 8.33
N ALA A 109 10.85 3.29 8.62
CA ALA A 109 12.18 2.73 8.35
C ALA A 109 12.46 1.45 9.15
N MET A 110 11.94 1.35 10.37
CA MET A 110 12.04 0.13 11.18
C MET A 110 11.14 -1.00 10.65
N GLN A 111 9.94 -0.67 10.16
CA GLN A 111 8.96 -1.66 9.69
C GLN A 111 9.25 -2.12 8.26
N TYR A 112 9.80 -1.23 7.42
CA TYR A 112 10.11 -1.47 6.01
C TYR A 112 11.58 -1.13 5.74
N PRO A 113 12.55 -1.84 6.33
CA PRO A 113 13.96 -1.54 6.10
C PRO A 113 14.37 -1.74 4.63
N HIS A 114 13.71 -2.67 3.92
CA HIS A 114 14.04 -3.03 2.52
C HIS A 114 13.73 -1.96 1.48
N ILE A 115 12.97 -0.92 1.82
CA ILE A 115 12.66 0.18 0.87
C ILE A 115 13.52 1.42 1.11
N MET A 116 14.22 1.52 2.25
CA MET A 116 14.91 2.76 2.65
C MET A 116 16.05 3.14 1.70
N ASP A 117 16.70 2.14 1.10
CA ASP A 117 17.82 2.32 0.18
C ASP A 117 17.40 2.29 -1.30
N LYS A 118 16.09 2.21 -1.57
CA LYS A 118 15.57 2.16 -2.95
C LYS A 118 15.15 3.54 -3.42
N ASP A 119 15.51 3.89 -4.65
CA ASP A 119 14.99 5.08 -5.32
C ASP A 119 13.57 4.86 -5.87
N ASN A 120 12.91 5.96 -6.24
CA ASN A 120 11.53 5.91 -6.73
C ASN A 120 11.40 5.13 -8.04
N ASP A 121 12.39 5.22 -8.94
CA ASP A 121 12.37 4.57 -10.25
C ASP A 121 12.44 3.04 -10.10
N THR A 122 13.28 2.54 -9.19
CA THR A 122 13.40 1.11 -8.88
C THR A 122 12.08 0.55 -8.35
N LEU A 123 11.44 1.29 -7.44
CA LEU A 123 10.15 0.89 -6.87
C LEU A 123 9.03 0.96 -7.90
N PHE A 124 9.03 1.99 -8.76
CA PHE A 124 8.05 2.13 -9.82
C PHE A 124 8.17 1.02 -10.86
N ASN A 125 9.39 0.68 -11.29
CA ASN A 125 9.62 -0.44 -12.22
C ASN A 125 9.15 -1.77 -11.61
N SER A 126 9.45 -2.00 -10.32
CA SER A 126 8.98 -3.21 -9.62
C SER A 126 7.44 -3.28 -9.57
N TRP A 127 6.78 -2.14 -9.38
CA TRP A 127 5.33 -2.05 -9.44
C TRP A 127 4.78 -2.30 -10.84
N ASP A 128 5.37 -1.70 -11.87
CA ASP A 128 4.90 -1.86 -13.25
C ASP A 128 5.01 -3.33 -13.70
N GLU A 129 6.11 -4.01 -13.39
CA GLU A 129 6.29 -5.44 -13.66
C GLU A 129 5.26 -6.31 -12.93
N ALA A 130 5.02 -6.03 -11.64
CA ALA A 130 4.05 -6.75 -10.84
C ALA A 130 2.61 -6.51 -11.33
N ASN A 131 2.29 -5.27 -11.70
CA ASN A 131 1.00 -4.87 -12.25
C ASN A 131 0.72 -5.53 -13.60
N ASN A 132 1.71 -5.54 -14.50
CA ASN A 132 1.61 -6.22 -15.79
C ASN A 132 1.43 -7.73 -15.61
N SER A 133 2.19 -8.34 -14.69
CA SER A 133 2.07 -9.77 -14.38
C SER A 133 0.68 -10.12 -13.84
N TYR A 134 0.17 -9.32 -12.89
CA TYR A 134 -1.15 -9.51 -12.29
C TYR A 134 -2.28 -9.40 -13.32
N ASN A 135 -2.22 -8.39 -14.19
CA ASN A 135 -3.24 -8.13 -15.20
C ASN A 135 -3.08 -8.93 -16.50
N SER A 136 -1.96 -9.63 -16.67
CA SER A 136 -1.76 -10.54 -17.80
C SER A 136 -2.83 -11.64 -17.81
N LYS A 137 -3.28 -12.03 -19.01
CA LYS A 137 -4.26 -13.11 -19.21
C LYS A 137 -3.65 -14.51 -19.04
N GLU A 138 -2.48 -14.64 -18.44
CA GLU A 138 -1.87 -15.95 -18.21
C GLU A 138 -2.65 -16.70 -17.12
N THR A 139 -3.57 -17.54 -17.57
CA THR A 139 -4.13 -18.64 -16.78
C THR A 139 -2.98 -19.52 -16.32
N SER A 140 -2.75 -19.63 -15.00
CA SER A 140 -1.93 -20.71 -14.46
C SER A 140 -2.47 -22.03 -14.98
N ALA A 141 -1.73 -22.65 -15.89
CA ALA A 141 -1.88 -24.06 -16.19
C ALA A 141 -1.60 -24.80 -14.87
N THR A 142 -2.63 -25.43 -14.34
CA THR A 142 -2.49 -26.44 -13.30
C THR A 142 -1.70 -27.59 -13.92
N VAL A 143 -0.49 -27.84 -13.44
CA VAL A 143 0.20 -29.13 -13.61
C VAL A 143 -0.04 -29.94 -12.35
#